data_AF-A0A7K3BI64-F1
#
_entry.id   AF-A0A7K3BI64-F1
#
_cell.length_a   1.000
_cell.length_b   1.000
_cell.length_c   1.000
_cell.angle_alpha   90.00
_cell.angle_beta   90.00
_cell.angle_gamma   90.00
#
_symmetry.space_group_name_H-M   'P 1'
#
loop_
_entity.id
_entity.type
_entity.pdbx_description
1 polymer ?
#
loop_
_entity_poly.entity_id
_entity_poly.type
_entity_poly.pdbx_seq_one_letter_code
_entity_poly.pdbx_strand_id
1 'polypeptide(L)'
;MGEEDPQLDEEVRRVLDAIDALGAADEPPAVRAKRLTQLLDAWPKAHSQARAMRQAALQEMQSDGMTLRAISAETGISFGRVREIIQGVTKRPKKKASDAPAAE
;
A
#
# COMPACT_ATOMS: atom_id res chain seq x y z
N MET A 1 -15.02 -4.72 23.08
CA MET A 1 -14.28 -5.84 22.46
C MET A 1 -13.82 -5.33 21.11
N GLY A 2 -12.58 -4.85 21.01
CA GLY A 2 -12.01 -4.45 19.72
C GLY A 2 -11.61 -5.72 18.99
N GLU A 3 -12.14 -5.90 17.79
CA GLU A 3 -11.80 -7.01 16.90
C GLU A 3 -10.28 -7.15 16.81
N GLU A 4 -9.77 -8.33 17.15
CA GLU A 4 -8.38 -8.70 16.91
C GLU A 4 -8.14 -8.60 15.40
N ASP A 5 -7.43 -7.56 14.96
CA ASP A 5 -7.00 -7.41 13.57
C ASP A 5 -6.25 -8.69 13.19
N PRO A 6 -6.65 -9.39 12.10
CA PRO A 6 -6.15 -10.72 11.77
C PRO A 6 -4.63 -10.69 11.76
N GLN A 7 -4.00 -11.58 12.56
CA GLN A 7 -2.57 -11.61 12.85
C GLN A 7 -1.74 -11.15 11.66
N LEU A 8 -1.31 -9.88 11.69
CA LEU A 8 -0.37 -9.35 10.72
C LEU A 8 0.81 -10.31 10.63
N ASP A 9 1.24 -10.57 9.40
CA ASP A 9 2.47 -11.31 9.14
C ASP A 9 3.63 -10.74 9.97
N GLU A 10 4.51 -11.62 10.47
CA GLU A 10 5.57 -11.24 11.40
C GLU A 10 6.48 -10.16 10.80
N GLU A 11 6.80 -10.24 9.51
CA GLU A 11 7.67 -9.27 8.84
C GLU A 11 6.96 -7.92 8.66
N VAL A 12 5.64 -7.93 8.40
CA VAL A 12 4.84 -6.70 8.36
C VAL A 12 4.83 -6.03 9.74
N ARG A 13 4.62 -6.80 10.81
CA ARG A 13 4.65 -6.28 12.18
C ARG A 13 6.01 -5.70 12.53
N ARG A 14 7.11 -6.41 12.21
CA ARG A 14 8.47 -5.93 12.46
C ARG A 14 8.76 -4.59 11.81
N VAL A 15 8.28 -4.36 10.57
CA VAL A 15 8.45 -3.08 9.88
C VAL A 15 7.65 -1.96 10.57
N LEU A 16 6.41 -2.24 10.97
CA LEU A 16 5.57 -1.24 11.65
C LEU A 16 6.13 -0.89 13.03
N ASP A 17 6.53 -1.89 13.81
CA ASP A 17 7.16 -1.70 15.12
C ASP A 17 8.45 -0.87 15.00
N ALA A 18 9.25 -1.11 13.96
CA ALA A 18 10.44 -0.33 13.69
C ALA A 18 10.13 1.13 13.35
N ILE A 19 9.05 1.41 12.60
CA ILE A 19 8.60 2.79 12.31
C ILE A 19 8.14 3.48 13.60
N ASP A 20 7.33 2.79 14.42
CA ASP A 20 6.82 3.33 15.68
C ASP A 20 7.96 3.65 16.66
N ALA A 21 8.97 2.78 16.73
CA ALA A 21 10.16 2.99 17.55
C ALA A 21 10.93 4.27 17.20
N LEU A 22 10.87 4.76 15.95
CA LEU A 22 11.50 6.03 15.57
C LEU A 22 10.83 7.25 16.23
N GLY A 23 9.56 7.13 16.62
CA GLY A 23 8.77 8.17 17.26
C GLY A 23 8.77 8.10 18.80
N ALA A 24 9.36 7.05 19.39
CA ALA A 24 9.28 6.74 20.81
C ALA A 24 9.75 7.91 21.70
N ALA A 25 9.00 8.21 22.76
CA ALA A 25 9.14 9.44 23.54
C ALA A 25 10.37 9.47 24.48
N ASP A 26 11.06 8.35 24.61
CA ASP A 26 12.30 8.18 25.38
C ASP A 26 13.52 8.85 24.70
N GLU A 27 13.42 9.15 23.40
CA GLU A 27 14.47 9.85 22.65
C GLU A 27 14.24 11.37 22.60
N PRO A 28 15.30 12.20 22.66
CA PRO A 28 15.17 13.65 22.53
C PRO A 28 14.46 14.07 21.24
N PRO A 29 13.60 15.11 21.25
CA PRO A 29 12.83 15.53 20.08
C PRO A 29 13.67 15.75 18.81
N ALA A 30 14.88 16.30 18.95
CA ALA A 30 15.80 16.52 17.83
C ALA A 30 16.28 15.20 17.18
N VAL A 31 16.51 14.15 17.98
CA VAL A 31 16.92 12.83 17.48
C VAL A 31 15.77 12.17 16.72
N ARG A 32 14.55 12.21 17.28
CA ARG A 32 13.34 11.68 16.65
C ARG A 32 13.06 12.35 15.32
N ALA A 33 13.09 13.68 15.29
CA ALA A 33 12.90 14.46 14.07
C ALA A 33 13.93 14.07 12.99
N LYS A 34 15.22 13.98 13.35
CA LYS A 34 16.28 13.58 12.41
C LYS A 34 16.04 12.18 11.82
N ARG A 35 15.73 11.19 12.67
CA ARG A 35 15.48 9.80 12.23
C ARG A 35 14.24 9.71 11.34
N LEU A 36 13.16 10.38 11.70
CA LEU A 36 11.93 10.41 10.90
C LEU A 36 12.13 11.12 9.56
N THR A 37 12.91 12.21 9.50
CA THR A 37 13.29 12.83 8.23
C THR A 37 14.03 11.85 7.33
N GLN A 38 15.01 11.11 7.86
CA GLN A 38 15.74 10.09 7.08
C GLN A 38 14.81 8.98 6.55
N LEU A 39 13.86 8.52 7.37
CA LEU A 39 12.84 7.58 6.92
C LEU A 39 12.02 8.16 5.77
N LEU A 40 11.50 9.38 5.93
CA LEU A 40 10.64 10.03 4.94
C LEU A 40 11.37 10.36 3.64
N ASP A 41 12.67 10.65 3.69
CA ASP A 41 13.51 10.85 2.51
C ASP A 41 13.72 9.53 1.74
N ALA A 42 13.88 8.41 2.45
CA ALA A 42 14.03 7.08 1.85
C ALA A 42 12.68 6.47 1.42
N TRP A 43 11.57 6.91 2.02
CA TRP A 43 10.25 6.30 1.87
C TRP A 43 9.76 6.24 0.42
N PRO A 44 9.88 7.28 -0.43
CA PRO A 44 9.43 7.21 -1.82
C PRO A 44 10.01 6.03 -2.60
N LYS A 45 11.31 5.74 -2.41
CA LYS A 45 11.99 4.61 -3.06
C LYS A 45 11.50 3.28 -2.49
N ALA A 46 11.52 3.13 -1.17
CA ALA A 46 11.08 1.89 -0.50
C ALA A 46 9.62 1.55 -0.82
N HIS A 47 8.74 2.55 -0.77
CA HIS A 47 7.32 2.43 -1.09
C HIS A 47 7.08 2.10 -2.56
N SER A 48 7.83 2.70 -3.48
CA SER A 48 7.75 2.33 -4.91
C SER A 48 8.21 0.90 -5.15
N GLN A 49 9.27 0.46 -4.49
CA GLN A 49 9.76 -0.92 -4.60
C GLN A 49 8.75 -1.93 -4.06
N ALA A 50 8.17 -1.67 -2.88
CA ALA A 50 7.11 -2.52 -2.32
C ALA A 50 5.91 -2.65 -3.25
N ARG A 51 5.52 -1.55 -3.93
CA ARG A 51 4.44 -1.57 -4.93
C ARG A 51 4.79 -2.40 -6.15
N ALA A 52 6.03 -2.30 -6.64
CA ALA A 52 6.50 -3.09 -7.78
C ALA A 52 6.56 -4.58 -7.44
N MET A 53 7.08 -4.95 -6.26
CA MET A 53 7.12 -6.34 -5.80
C MET A 53 5.71 -6.93 -5.67
N ARG A 54 4.76 -6.18 -5.09
CA ARG A 54 3.35 -6.61 -5.05
C ARG A 54 2.77 -6.80 -6.45
N GLN A 55 3.04 -5.88 -7.37
CA GLN A 55 2.55 -5.99 -8.74
C GLN A 55 3.12 -7.24 -9.43
N ALA A 56 4.42 -7.50 -9.30
CA ALA A 56 5.08 -8.68 -9.85
C ALA A 56 4.46 -9.97 -9.30
N ALA A 57 4.26 -10.07 -7.99
CA ALA A 57 3.63 -11.24 -7.38
C ALA A 57 2.21 -11.52 -7.93
N LEU A 58 1.37 -10.48 -8.10
CA LEU A 58 0.04 -10.66 -8.69
C LEU A 58 0.10 -11.04 -10.18
N GLN A 59 1.11 -10.56 -10.91
CA GLN A 59 1.33 -10.93 -12.30
C GLN A 59 1.80 -12.39 -12.41
N GLU A 60 2.69 -12.84 -11.52
CA GLU A 60 3.12 -14.24 -11.43
C GLU A 60 1.93 -15.17 -11.16
N MET A 61 1.06 -14.86 -10.19
CA MET A 61 -0.16 -15.64 -9.95
C MET A 61 -1.05 -15.73 -11.20
N GLN A 62 -1.16 -14.64 -11.97
CA GLN A 62 -1.91 -14.64 -13.22
C GLN A 62 -1.24 -15.48 -14.31
N SER A 63 0.08 -15.41 -14.42
CA SER A 63 0.90 -16.23 -15.33
C SER A 63 0.83 -17.72 -15.00
N ASP A 64 0.68 -18.07 -13.72
CA ASP A 64 0.45 -19.43 -13.24
C ASP A 64 -0.98 -19.94 -13.50
N GLY A 65 -1.80 -19.14 -14.20
CA GLY A 65 -3.13 -19.53 -14.66
C GLY A 65 -4.27 -19.14 -13.72
N MET A 66 -4.01 -18.42 -12.62
CA MET A 66 -5.10 -17.95 -11.75
C MET A 66 -5.92 -16.86 -12.42
N THR A 67 -7.25 -16.96 -12.30
CA THR A 67 -8.13 -15.88 -12.72
C THR A 67 -8.05 -14.70 -11.75
N LEU A 68 -8.33 -13.49 -12.23
CA LEU A 68 -8.37 -12.29 -11.38
C LEU A 68 -9.33 -12.42 -10.18
N ARG A 69 -10.40 -13.21 -10.31
CA ARG A 69 -11.33 -13.50 -9.20
C ARG A 69 -10.72 -14.46 -8.17
N ALA A 70 -9.99 -15.48 -8.62
CA ALA A 70 -9.26 -16.39 -7.74
C ALA A 70 -8.17 -15.63 -6.96
N ILE A 71 -7.37 -14.80 -7.64
CA ILE A 71 -6.37 -13.94 -7.00
C ILE A 71 -7.00 -13.01 -5.95
N SER A 72 -8.17 -12.45 -6.24
CA SER A 72 -8.90 -11.60 -5.30
C SER A 72 -9.34 -12.34 -4.04
N ALA A 73 -9.82 -13.58 -4.20
CA ALA A 73 -10.22 -14.43 -3.08
C ALA A 73 -9.00 -14.86 -2.24
N GLU A 74 -7.90 -15.24 -2.90
CA GLU A 74 -6.66 -15.71 -2.26
C GLU A 74 -5.98 -14.59 -1.45
N THR A 75 -5.87 -13.40 -2.03
CA THR A 75 -5.09 -12.29 -1.44
C THR A 75 -5.91 -11.38 -0.52
N GLY A 76 -7.23 -11.54 -0.48
CA GLY A 76 -8.14 -10.61 0.18
C GLY A 76 -8.22 -9.22 -0.47
N ILE A 77 -7.51 -8.98 -1.58
CA ILE A 77 -7.56 -7.72 -2.34
C ILE A 77 -8.83 -7.73 -3.20
N SER A 78 -9.59 -6.63 -3.21
CA SER A 78 -10.80 -6.55 -4.05
C SER A 78 -10.47 -6.75 -5.54
N PHE A 79 -11.36 -7.41 -6.27
CA PHE A 79 -11.19 -7.71 -7.71
C PHE A 79 -10.78 -6.50 -8.55
N GLY A 80 -11.47 -5.36 -8.34
CA GLY A 80 -11.15 -4.13 -9.05
C GLY A 80 -9.73 -3.64 -8.78
N ARG A 81 -9.26 -3.83 -7.53
CA ARG A 81 -7.91 -3.44 -7.12
C ARG A 81 -6.84 -4.40 -7.64
N VAL A 82 -7.09 -5.71 -7.66
CA VAL A 82 -6.20 -6.69 -8.32
C VAL A 82 -5.97 -6.30 -9.78
N ARG A 83 -7.06 -6.01 -10.51
CA ARG A 83 -6.98 -5.57 -11.92
C ARG A 83 -6.14 -4.31 -12.08
N GLU A 84 -6.38 -3.28 -11.25
CA GLU A 84 -5.59 -2.03 -11.28
C GLU A 84 -4.11 -2.28 -11.00
N ILE A 85 -3.78 -3.11 -10.01
CA ILE A 85 -2.39 -3.40 -9.62
C ILE A 85 -1.65 -4.11 -10.75
N ILE A 86 -2.23 -5.17 -11.32
CA ILE A 86 -1.63 -5.93 -12.43
C ILE A 86 -1.37 -5.03 -13.65
N GLN A 87 -2.29 -4.10 -13.94
CA GLN A 87 -2.16 -3.12 -15.01
C GLN A 87 -1.18 -1.96 -14.71
N GLY A 88 -0.57 -1.93 -13.52
CA GLY A 88 0.33 -0.85 -13.11
C GLY A 88 -0.36 0.49 -12.90
N VAL A 89 -1.68 0.51 -12.68
CA VAL A 89 -2.45 1.74 -12.48
C VAL A 89 -2.19 2.29 -11.07
N THR A 90 -1.30 3.27 -11.00
CA THR A 90 -0.92 3.94 -9.74
C THR A 90 -1.68 5.24 -9.47
N LYS A 91 -2.26 5.86 -10.51
CA LYS A 91 -3.10 7.06 -10.41
C LYS A 91 -4.48 6.75 -10.98
N ARG A 92 -5.52 6.75 -10.14
CA ARG A 92 -6.89 6.78 -10.64
C ARG A 92 -7.09 8.11 -11.37
N PRO A 93 -7.49 8.12 -12.65
CA PRO A 93 -7.89 9.37 -13.29
C PRO A 93 -9.03 9.97 -12.46
N LYS A 94 -8.89 11.23 -12.03
CA LYS A 94 -10.00 11.97 -11.43
C LYS A 94 -11.15 11.90 -12.44
N LYS A 95 -12.30 11.34 -12.04
CA LYS A 95 -13.55 11.48 -12.81
C LYS A 95 -13.71 12.99 -13.04
N LYS A 96 -13.59 13.46 -14.29
CA LYS A 96 -14.10 14.77 -14.67
C LYS A 96 -15.58 14.73 -14.31
N ALA A 97 -15.97 15.51 -13.31
CA ALA A 97 -17.37 15.74 -13.01
C ALA A 97 -18.02 16.20 -14.31
N SER A 98 -19.08 15.51 -14.69
CA SER A 98 -19.81 15.71 -15.92
C SER A 98 -20.20 17.18 -16.07
N ASP A 99 -19.91 17.69 -17.27
CA ASP A 99 -20.47 18.91 -17.85
C ASP A 99 -22.00 18.88 -17.68
N ALA A 100 -22.53 19.76 -16.83
CA ALA A 100 -23.96 20.05 -16.78
C ALA A 100 -24.19 21.30 -17.63
N PRO A 101 -25.06 21.26 -18.66
CA PRO A 101 -25.27 22.41 -19.52
C PRO A 101 -26.00 23.49 -18.72
N ALA A 102 -25.39 24.68 -18.66
CA ALA A 102 -26.08 25.90 -18.24
C ALA A 102 -27.12 26.24 -19.32
N ALA A 103 -28.39 26.08 -18.98
CA ALA A 103 -29.49 26.72 -19.68
C ALA A 103 -29.86 27.98 -18.88
N GLU A 104 -29.63 29.14 -19.47
CA GLU A 104 -30.36 30.39 -19.21
C GLU A 104 -30.80 30.96 -20.55
#